data_AF-A0A8R1I3R3-F1
#
_entry.id   AF-A0A8R1I3R3-F1
#
_cell.length_a   1.000
_cell.length_b   1.000
_cell.length_c   1.000
_cell.angle_alpha   90.00
_cell.angle_beta   90.00
_cell.angle_gamma   90.00
#
_symmetry.space_group_name_H-M   'P 1'
#
loop_
_entity.id
_entity.type
_entity.pdbx_description
1 polymer ?
#
loop_
_entity_poly.entity_id
_entity_poly.type
_entity_poly.pdbx_seq_one_letter_code
_entity_poly.pdbx_strand_id
1 'polypeptide(L)'
;MKSKKEFDWYQPLQLASQPEVAFTPMADALKLCSLMLLQVNKIQKRNQPKPPELVEEKKAANVFDINIARQADTECYLPGGQKVFITNFIGPSLISKWVGKTIENALESAILDLIEVLREKDHSWLLYSAADSSRTKYLRIEDNFFETFGRVLIAGFGLTAESLSETIANIRTKISSQIDRKREKRNPDLKQNLETFRNLLAK
;
A
#
# COMPACT_ATOMS: atom_id res chain seq x y z
N MET A 1 -10.64 22.57 -27.88
CA MET A 1 -9.99 23.70 -27.18
C MET A 1 -8.49 23.56 -27.36
N LYS A 2 -7.79 24.61 -27.82
CA LYS A 2 -6.36 24.58 -28.17
C LYS A 2 -5.52 24.09 -26.97
N SER A 3 -4.61 23.13 -27.19
CA SER A 3 -3.67 22.67 -26.17
C SER A 3 -2.87 23.87 -25.63
N LYS A 4 -2.99 24.15 -24.33
CA LYS A 4 -2.14 25.15 -23.67
C LYS A 4 -0.73 24.59 -23.63
N LYS A 5 0.14 25.10 -24.50
CA LYS A 5 1.57 24.79 -24.54
C LYS A 5 2.19 25.07 -23.16
N GLU A 6 3.03 24.17 -22.66
CA GLU A 6 3.76 24.39 -21.39
C GLU A 6 4.57 25.69 -21.48
N PHE A 7 4.58 26.47 -20.40
CA PHE A 7 5.41 27.66 -20.34
C PHE A 7 6.89 27.25 -20.25
N ASP A 8 7.75 27.85 -21.08
CA ASP A 8 9.18 27.59 -21.04
C ASP A 8 9.80 28.29 -19.82
N TRP A 9 9.95 27.55 -18.73
CA TRP A 9 10.59 28.01 -17.50
C TRP A 9 12.12 27.93 -17.56
N TYR A 10 12.68 27.23 -18.56
CA TYR A 10 14.11 26.96 -18.66
C TYR A 10 14.84 28.13 -19.33
N GLN A 11 14.22 28.78 -20.31
CA GLN A 11 14.80 29.93 -21.00
C GLN A 11 15.20 31.10 -20.04
N PRO A 12 14.36 31.53 -19.07
CA PRO A 12 14.79 32.53 -18.09
C PRO A 12 15.93 32.07 -17.18
N LEU A 13 15.98 30.77 -16.87
CA LEU A 13 17.05 30.17 -16.05
C LEU A 13 18.40 30.16 -16.80
N GLN A 14 18.37 29.90 -18.11
CA GLN A 14 19.55 29.97 -18.96
C GLN A 14 20.09 31.40 -19.04
N LEU A 15 19.21 32.40 -19.21
CA LEU A 15 19.58 33.81 -19.22
C LEU A 15 20.18 34.26 -17.87
N ALA A 16 19.65 33.78 -16.75
CA ALA A 16 20.21 34.04 -15.42
C ALA A 16 21.61 33.44 -15.21
N SER A 17 21.97 32.43 -16.01
CA SER A 17 23.25 31.70 -15.92
C SER A 17 24.31 32.22 -16.89
N GLN A 18 23.97 33.20 -17.73
CA GLN A 18 24.93 33.84 -18.63
C GLN A 18 25.89 34.73 -17.84
N PRO A 19 27.19 34.76 -18.20
CA PRO A 19 28.22 35.48 -17.45
C PRO A 19 28.00 37.00 -17.39
N GLU A 20 27.25 37.57 -18.34
CA GLU A 20 26.92 39.00 -18.40
C GLU A 20 25.82 39.40 -17.40
N VAL A 21 24.98 38.45 -16.99
CA VAL A 21 23.81 38.69 -16.12
C VAL A 21 24.01 38.04 -14.75
N ALA A 22 24.84 37.01 -14.66
CA ALA A 22 25.20 36.34 -13.42
C ALA A 22 25.69 37.35 -12.38
N PHE A 23 25.26 37.18 -11.12
CA PHE A 23 25.59 38.05 -9.98
C PHE A 23 24.97 39.45 -10.00
N THR A 24 24.01 39.72 -10.89
CA THR A 24 23.21 40.96 -10.85
C THR A 24 21.83 40.74 -10.21
N PRO A 25 21.15 41.79 -9.71
CA PRO A 25 19.76 41.69 -9.27
C PRO A 25 18.80 41.17 -10.36
N MET A 26 19.18 41.33 -11.63
CA MET A 26 18.44 40.81 -12.78
C MET A 26 18.49 39.27 -12.84
N ALA A 27 19.60 38.64 -12.44
CA ALA A 27 19.67 37.18 -12.35
C ALA A 27 18.70 36.62 -11.32
N ASP A 28 18.50 37.31 -10.20
CA ASP A 28 17.55 36.87 -9.16
C ASP A 28 16.11 37.05 -9.60
N ALA A 29 15.79 38.14 -10.30
CA ALA A 29 14.48 38.32 -10.94
C ALA A 29 14.19 37.21 -11.97
N LEU A 30 15.17 36.85 -12.80
CA LEU A 30 15.03 35.78 -13.80
C LEU A 30 14.86 34.40 -13.17
N LYS A 31 15.59 34.08 -12.09
CA LYS A 31 15.39 32.85 -11.31
C LYS A 31 14.00 32.81 -10.69
N LEU A 32 13.52 33.91 -10.14
CA LEU A 32 12.20 33.99 -9.52
C LEU A 32 11.07 33.82 -10.56
N CYS A 33 11.22 34.43 -11.74
CA CYS A 33 10.35 34.19 -12.90
C CYS A 33 10.37 32.71 -13.33
N SER A 34 11.54 32.08 -13.41
CA SER A 34 11.64 30.64 -13.75
C SER A 34 10.88 29.75 -12.76
N LEU A 35 10.96 30.09 -11.47
CA LEU A 35 10.32 29.33 -10.39
C LEU A 35 8.80 29.49 -10.45
N MET A 36 8.31 30.70 -10.70
CA MET A 36 6.87 30.96 -10.92
C MET A 36 6.33 30.21 -12.13
N LEU A 37 7.04 30.22 -13.26
CA LEU A 37 6.63 29.47 -14.47
C LEU A 37 6.61 27.96 -14.23
N LEU A 38 7.58 27.42 -13.50
CA LEU A 38 7.61 26.01 -13.10
C LEU A 38 6.41 25.65 -12.22
N GLN A 39 6.06 26.50 -11.25
CA GLN A 39 4.89 26.30 -10.39
C GLN A 39 3.59 26.34 -11.19
N VAL A 40 3.45 27.28 -12.13
CA VAL A 40 2.30 27.35 -13.04
C VAL A 40 2.19 26.09 -13.88
N ASN A 41 3.29 25.56 -14.43
CA ASN A 41 3.28 24.29 -15.17
C ASN A 41 2.88 23.10 -14.27
N LYS A 42 3.33 23.05 -13.02
CA LYS A 42 2.90 22.00 -12.06
C LYS A 42 1.41 22.09 -11.77
N ILE A 43 0.86 23.29 -11.60
CA ILE A 43 -0.57 23.52 -11.39
C ILE A 43 -1.36 23.14 -12.65
N GLN A 44 -0.86 23.50 -13.84
CA GLN A 44 -1.47 23.10 -15.11
C GLN A 44 -1.47 21.59 -15.31
N LYS A 45 -0.37 20.89 -15.01
CA LYS A 45 -0.33 19.41 -15.05
C LYS A 45 -1.30 18.77 -14.07
N ARG A 46 -1.46 19.38 -12.88
CA ARG A 46 -2.43 18.92 -11.87
C ARG A 46 -3.89 19.16 -12.27
N ASN A 47 -4.14 20.23 -13.03
CA ASN A 47 -5.47 20.65 -13.48
C ASN A 47 -5.81 20.22 -14.91
N GLN A 48 -4.86 19.65 -15.65
CA GLN A 48 -5.15 19.01 -16.92
C GLN A 48 -6.11 17.85 -16.61
N PRO A 49 -7.26 17.75 -17.30
CA PRO A 49 -7.98 16.49 -17.31
C PRO A 49 -6.94 15.46 -17.76
N LYS A 50 -6.72 14.44 -16.93
CA LYS A 50 -5.89 13.30 -17.35
C LYS A 50 -6.32 12.96 -18.78
N PRO A 51 -5.37 12.66 -19.70
CA PRO A 51 -5.78 12.02 -20.95
C PRO A 51 -6.75 10.90 -20.56
N PRO A 52 -7.78 10.58 -21.35
CA PRO A 52 -8.40 9.29 -21.18
C PRO A 52 -7.23 8.30 -21.28
N GLU A 53 -6.73 7.83 -20.12
CA GLU A 53 -6.09 6.55 -20.00
C GLU A 53 -6.97 5.69 -20.88
N LEU A 54 -6.39 5.06 -21.92
CA LEU A 54 -7.06 3.99 -22.66
C LEU A 54 -7.86 3.27 -21.60
N VAL A 55 -9.18 3.42 -21.66
CA VAL A 55 -10.05 2.86 -20.64
C VAL A 55 -10.00 1.39 -20.98
N GLU A 56 -8.92 0.72 -20.55
CA GLU A 56 -9.01 -0.63 -20.09
C GLU A 56 -10.17 -0.56 -19.13
N GLU A 57 -11.32 -1.02 -19.59
CA GLU A 57 -12.54 -1.08 -18.83
C GLU A 57 -12.12 -1.60 -17.46
N LYS A 58 -12.11 -0.72 -16.45
CA LYS A 58 -11.75 -1.11 -15.10
C LYS A 58 -12.79 -2.12 -14.73
N LYS A 59 -12.47 -3.40 -14.91
CA LYS A 59 -13.41 -4.50 -14.76
C LYS A 59 -14.00 -4.31 -13.37
N ALA A 60 -15.33 -4.21 -13.32
CA ALA A 60 -16.01 -4.21 -12.03
C ALA A 60 -15.54 -5.45 -11.27
N ALA A 61 -15.27 -5.32 -9.97
CA ALA A 61 -14.93 -6.50 -9.19
C ALA A 61 -16.08 -7.50 -9.33
N ASN A 62 -15.78 -8.69 -9.84
CA ASN A 62 -16.72 -9.80 -9.73
C ASN A 62 -17.05 -10.00 -8.25
N VAL A 63 -18.29 -10.41 -7.97
CA VAL A 63 -18.69 -10.74 -6.60
C VAL A 63 -17.70 -11.77 -6.06
N PHE A 64 -17.11 -11.48 -4.90
CA PHE A 64 -16.09 -12.35 -4.31
C PHE A 64 -16.67 -13.74 -4.04
N ASP A 65 -16.11 -14.76 -4.69
CA ASP A 65 -16.55 -16.14 -4.55
C ASP A 65 -15.81 -16.84 -3.41
N ILE A 66 -16.49 -16.96 -2.27
CA ILE A 66 -15.94 -17.61 -1.08
C ILE A 66 -15.68 -19.12 -1.28
N ASN A 67 -16.42 -19.79 -2.17
CA ASN A 67 -16.26 -21.23 -2.38
C ASN A 67 -15.00 -21.52 -3.19
N ILE A 68 -14.74 -20.71 -4.22
CA ILE A 68 -13.49 -20.79 -4.99
C ILE A 68 -12.31 -20.39 -4.11
N ALA A 69 -12.45 -19.32 -3.32
CA ALA A 69 -11.42 -18.89 -2.38
C ALA A 69 -11.05 -19.99 -1.36
N ARG A 70 -12.02 -20.77 -0.87
CA ARG A 70 -11.80 -21.90 0.05
C ARG A 70 -10.98 -23.04 -0.56
N GLN A 71 -11.08 -23.26 -1.87
CA GLN A 71 -10.27 -24.28 -2.54
C GLN A 71 -8.80 -23.88 -2.63
N ALA A 72 -8.52 -22.58 -2.66
CA ALA A 72 -7.18 -22.02 -2.68
C ALA A 72 -6.59 -21.76 -1.27
N ASP A 73 -7.40 -21.93 -0.21
CA ASP A 73 -7.00 -21.67 1.16
C ASP A 73 -6.25 -22.88 1.73
N THR A 74 -4.98 -22.67 2.04
CA THR A 74 -4.11 -23.65 2.68
C THR A 74 -3.88 -23.29 4.14
N GLU A 75 -3.59 -24.31 4.94
CA GLU A 75 -3.25 -24.10 6.33
C GLU A 75 -1.99 -23.24 6.48
N CYS A 76 -2.10 -22.11 7.19
CA CYS A 76 -0.97 -21.26 7.52
C CYS A 76 -0.85 -21.03 9.03
N TYR A 77 0.37 -20.76 9.48
CA TYR A 77 0.69 -20.51 10.88
C TYR A 77 1.12 -19.07 11.07
N LEU A 78 0.55 -18.40 12.07
CA LEU A 78 1.09 -17.13 12.55
C LEU A 78 2.26 -17.39 13.51
N PRO A 79 3.19 -16.44 13.67
CA PRO A 79 4.37 -16.63 14.52
C PRO A 79 4.06 -16.92 16.00
N GLY A 80 2.86 -16.58 16.48
CA GLY A 80 2.36 -16.98 17.79
C GLY A 80 1.93 -18.45 17.91
N GLY A 81 2.14 -19.28 16.88
CA GLY A 81 1.75 -20.70 16.84
C GLY A 81 0.27 -20.92 16.52
N GLN A 82 -0.48 -19.87 16.20
CA GLN A 82 -1.89 -19.96 15.88
C GLN A 82 -2.09 -20.45 14.44
N LYS A 83 -2.88 -21.52 14.29
CA LYS A 83 -3.34 -22.04 13.01
C LYS A 83 -4.43 -21.15 12.42
N VAL A 84 -4.30 -20.77 11.16
CA VAL A 84 -5.16 -19.80 10.46
C VAL A 84 -5.56 -20.35 9.09
N PHE A 85 -6.84 -20.21 8.78
CA PHE A 85 -7.40 -20.35 7.43
C PHE A 85 -7.99 -19.00 7.06
N ILE A 86 -7.52 -18.38 5.98
CA ILE A 86 -7.83 -16.97 5.69
C ILE A 86 -9.31 -16.81 5.36
N THR A 87 -9.92 -17.80 4.72
CA THR A 87 -11.34 -17.80 4.39
C THR A 87 -12.26 -17.87 5.60
N ASN A 88 -11.79 -18.36 6.76
CA ASN A 88 -12.57 -18.35 8.00
C ASN A 88 -12.80 -16.94 8.57
N PHE A 89 -12.03 -15.96 8.08
CA PHE A 89 -12.17 -14.55 8.47
C PHE A 89 -12.99 -13.75 7.46
N ILE A 90 -13.35 -14.36 6.32
CA ILE A 90 -14.16 -13.73 5.28
C ILE A 90 -15.64 -14.04 5.53
N GLY A 91 -16.33 -13.10 6.17
CA GLY A 91 -17.77 -13.16 6.36
C GLY A 91 -18.57 -12.50 5.23
N PRO A 92 -19.88 -12.79 5.10
CA PRO A 92 -20.77 -12.13 4.13
C PRO A 92 -20.80 -10.60 4.27
N SER A 93 -20.64 -10.11 5.51
CA SER A 93 -20.56 -8.68 5.81
C SER A 93 -19.33 -8.02 5.19
N LEU A 94 -18.17 -8.69 5.16
CA LEU A 94 -16.97 -8.18 4.49
C LEU A 94 -17.15 -8.19 2.97
N ILE A 95 -17.67 -9.30 2.42
CA ILE A 95 -17.92 -9.43 0.98
C ILE A 95 -18.81 -8.28 0.48
N SER A 96 -19.87 -7.95 1.21
CA SER A 96 -20.76 -6.83 0.84
C SER A 96 -20.07 -5.47 0.75
N LYS A 97 -19.00 -5.23 1.52
CA LYS A 97 -18.21 -3.98 1.46
C LYS A 97 -17.32 -3.89 0.23
N TRP A 98 -17.08 -5.01 -0.45
CA TRP A 98 -16.19 -5.10 -1.61
C TRP A 98 -16.96 -4.99 -2.92
N VAL A 99 -18.27 -5.30 -2.91
CA VAL A 99 -19.16 -5.20 -4.06
C VAL A 99 -19.31 -3.74 -4.51
N GLY A 100 -19.33 -3.53 -5.84
CA GLY A 100 -19.54 -2.20 -6.45
C GLY A 100 -18.30 -1.31 -6.52
N LYS A 101 -17.14 -1.80 -6.04
CA LYS A 101 -15.84 -1.13 -6.20
C LYS A 101 -15.12 -1.64 -7.45
N THR A 102 -14.17 -0.85 -7.95
CA THR A 102 -13.18 -1.35 -8.92
C THR A 102 -12.36 -2.48 -8.29
N ILE A 103 -11.86 -3.42 -9.09
CA ILE A 103 -11.03 -4.55 -8.60
C ILE A 103 -9.91 -4.07 -7.68
N GLU A 104 -9.17 -3.05 -8.09
CA GLU A 104 -8.07 -2.45 -7.31
C GLU A 104 -8.53 -2.03 -5.91
N ASN A 105 -9.62 -1.27 -5.83
CA ASN A 105 -10.16 -0.75 -4.57
C ASN A 105 -10.81 -1.84 -3.72
N ALA A 106 -11.44 -2.84 -4.36
CA ALA A 106 -12.00 -4.00 -3.70
C ALA A 106 -10.90 -4.85 -3.05
N LEU A 107 -9.82 -5.10 -3.77
CA LEU A 107 -8.65 -5.84 -3.29
C LEU A 107 -7.95 -5.09 -2.15
N GLU A 108 -7.71 -3.79 -2.29
CA GLU A 108 -7.15 -2.99 -1.19
C GLU A 108 -8.04 -2.99 0.05
N SER A 109 -9.37 -2.85 -0.12
CA SER A 109 -10.33 -2.90 0.99
C SER A 109 -10.30 -4.27 1.67
N ALA A 110 -10.29 -5.35 0.88
CA ALA A 110 -10.28 -6.71 1.38
C ALA A 110 -9.00 -7.02 2.19
N ILE A 111 -7.83 -6.57 1.70
CA ILE A 111 -6.57 -6.69 2.44
C ILE A 111 -6.68 -5.98 3.79
N LEU A 112 -7.14 -4.72 3.82
CA LEU A 112 -7.22 -3.94 5.05
C LEU A 112 -8.23 -4.53 6.05
N ASP A 113 -9.42 -4.92 5.58
CA ASP A 113 -10.46 -5.53 6.39
C ASP A 113 -9.96 -6.85 7.03
N LEU A 114 -9.30 -7.70 6.24
CA LEU A 114 -8.76 -8.96 6.73
C LEU A 114 -7.63 -8.77 7.75
N ILE A 115 -6.73 -7.81 7.51
CA ILE A 115 -5.67 -7.46 8.47
C ILE A 115 -6.28 -7.00 9.79
N GLU A 116 -7.35 -6.21 9.75
CA GLU A 116 -8.04 -5.74 10.95
C GLU A 116 -8.67 -6.89 11.75
N VAL A 117 -9.35 -7.81 11.07
CA VAL A 117 -9.94 -8.99 11.72
C VAL A 117 -8.85 -9.90 12.31
N LEU A 118 -7.76 -10.15 11.59
CA LEU A 118 -6.65 -10.97 12.09
C LEU A 118 -6.02 -10.36 13.34
N ARG A 119 -5.78 -9.05 13.32
CA ARG A 119 -5.26 -8.29 14.46
C ARG A 119 -6.17 -8.41 15.69
N GLU A 120 -7.48 -8.32 15.52
CA GLU A 120 -8.42 -8.41 16.65
C GLU A 120 -8.43 -9.78 17.30
N LYS A 121 -8.14 -10.85 16.55
CA LYS A 121 -8.05 -12.20 17.12
C LYS A 121 -6.69 -12.52 17.73
N ASP A 122 -5.61 -11.91 17.24
CA ASP A 122 -4.24 -12.21 17.68
C ASP A 122 -3.65 -11.08 18.54
N HIS A 123 -3.53 -11.37 19.84
CA HIS A 123 -2.98 -10.45 20.83
C HIS A 123 -1.48 -10.18 20.62
N SER A 124 -0.79 -11.05 19.89
CA SER A 124 0.64 -10.95 19.58
C SER A 124 0.92 -10.23 18.26
N TRP A 125 -0.12 -9.75 17.55
CA TRP A 125 0.01 -9.13 16.23
C TRP A 125 1.05 -8.00 16.14
N LEU A 126 1.16 -7.19 17.20
CA LEU A 126 2.11 -6.07 17.25
C LEU A 126 3.58 -6.50 17.42
N LEU A 127 3.82 -7.78 17.72
CA LEU A 127 5.15 -8.38 17.85
C LEU A 127 5.66 -8.96 16.54
N TYR A 128 4.86 -8.90 15.47
CA TYR A 128 5.21 -9.46 14.18
C TYR A 128 5.97 -8.49 13.28
N SER A 129 6.73 -9.04 12.33
CA SER A 129 7.43 -8.33 11.29
C SER A 129 7.07 -8.96 9.96
N ALA A 130 6.61 -8.13 9.03
CA ALA A 130 6.43 -8.51 7.63
C ALA A 130 7.63 -8.09 6.76
N ALA A 131 8.67 -7.49 7.35
CA ALA A 131 9.89 -7.12 6.64
C ALA A 131 10.87 -8.31 6.53
N ASP A 132 11.51 -8.47 5.37
CA ASP A 132 12.58 -9.45 5.13
C ASP A 132 13.92 -9.10 5.80
N SER A 133 13.97 -7.98 6.54
CA SER A 133 15.18 -7.51 7.19
C SER A 133 15.55 -8.38 8.39
N SER A 134 16.75 -8.95 8.37
CA SER A 134 17.35 -9.68 9.51
C SER A 134 17.63 -8.83 10.74
N ARG A 135 17.42 -7.51 10.66
CA ARG A 135 17.67 -6.56 11.77
C ARG A 135 16.43 -6.31 12.65
N THR A 136 15.30 -6.95 12.38
CA THR A 136 14.07 -6.71 13.17
C THR A 136 14.06 -7.52 14.47
N LYS A 137 13.80 -6.85 15.61
CA LYS A 137 13.66 -7.48 16.95
C LYS A 137 12.32 -8.22 17.15
N TYR A 138 11.59 -8.47 16.08
CA TYR A 138 10.20 -8.90 16.06
C TYR A 138 10.08 -10.23 15.31
N LEU A 139 9.06 -11.03 15.62
CA LEU A 139 8.86 -12.34 15.00
C LEU A 139 8.47 -12.18 13.54
N ARG A 140 9.19 -12.85 12.64
CA ARG A 140 8.90 -12.77 11.21
C ARG A 140 7.67 -13.60 10.86
N ILE A 141 6.75 -13.02 10.10
CA ILE A 141 5.66 -13.75 9.45
C ILE A 141 6.25 -14.55 8.29
N GLU A 142 5.94 -15.84 8.20
CA GLU A 142 6.45 -16.72 7.16
C GLU A 142 5.88 -16.38 5.77
N ASP A 143 6.67 -16.65 4.73
CA ASP A 143 6.30 -16.33 3.35
C ASP A 143 5.06 -17.12 2.89
N ASN A 144 4.88 -18.34 3.41
CA ASN A 144 3.70 -19.18 3.17
C ASN A 144 2.37 -18.49 3.56
N PHE A 145 2.39 -17.68 4.63
CA PHE A 145 1.20 -16.91 5.02
C PHE A 145 0.83 -15.90 3.93
N PHE A 146 1.80 -15.16 3.41
CA PHE A 146 1.54 -14.15 2.37
C PHE A 146 1.13 -14.79 1.04
N GLU A 147 1.74 -15.92 0.68
CA GLU A 147 1.34 -16.69 -0.51
C GLU A 147 -0.10 -17.18 -0.41
N THR A 148 -0.47 -17.79 0.72
CA THR A 148 -1.83 -18.26 0.97
C THR A 148 -2.82 -17.10 0.89
N PHE A 149 -2.49 -15.96 1.52
CA PHE A 149 -3.31 -14.75 1.49
C PHE A 149 -3.53 -14.24 0.07
N GLY A 150 -2.46 -14.13 -0.71
CA GLY A 150 -2.55 -13.72 -2.11
C GLY A 150 -3.40 -14.67 -2.95
N ARG A 151 -3.22 -15.99 -2.80
CA ARG A 151 -3.98 -17.01 -3.54
C ARG A 151 -5.47 -16.95 -3.23
N VAL A 152 -5.85 -16.81 -1.95
CA VAL A 152 -7.25 -16.71 -1.52
C VAL A 152 -7.93 -15.49 -2.15
N LEU A 153 -7.26 -14.34 -2.17
CA LEU A 153 -7.82 -13.12 -2.77
C LEU A 153 -7.92 -13.22 -4.28
N ILE A 154 -6.89 -13.72 -4.96
CA ILE A 154 -6.88 -13.89 -6.42
C ILE A 154 -7.96 -14.87 -6.85
N ALA A 155 -8.06 -16.01 -6.17
CA ALA A 155 -9.09 -17.01 -6.44
C ALA A 155 -10.49 -16.45 -6.19
N GLY A 156 -10.71 -15.77 -5.07
CA GLY A 156 -12.02 -15.21 -4.73
C GLY A 156 -12.46 -14.06 -5.63
N PHE A 157 -11.55 -13.22 -6.12
CA PHE A 157 -11.88 -12.16 -7.08
C PHE A 157 -11.82 -12.62 -8.55
N GLY A 158 -11.38 -13.86 -8.81
CA GLY A 158 -11.22 -14.40 -10.17
C GLY A 158 -10.11 -13.72 -10.97
N LEU A 159 -9.01 -13.34 -10.32
CA LEU A 159 -7.85 -12.69 -10.93
C LEU A 159 -6.87 -13.71 -11.53
N THR A 160 -5.97 -13.24 -12.40
CA THR A 160 -4.95 -14.09 -13.02
C THR A 160 -3.79 -14.37 -12.06
N ALA A 161 -3.09 -15.49 -12.27
CA ALA A 161 -1.91 -15.84 -11.46
C ALA A 161 -0.77 -14.80 -11.57
N GLU A 162 -0.72 -14.05 -12.67
CA GLU A 162 0.25 -12.98 -12.90
C GLU A 162 0.15 -11.87 -11.84
N SER A 163 -1.04 -11.62 -11.26
CA SER A 163 -1.21 -10.61 -10.21
C SER A 163 -0.76 -11.09 -8.82
N LEU A 164 -0.32 -12.35 -8.66
CA LEU A 164 0.02 -12.92 -7.35
C LEU A 164 1.21 -12.24 -6.69
N SER A 165 2.30 -12.04 -7.43
CA SER A 165 3.50 -11.39 -6.89
C SER A 165 3.21 -9.96 -6.43
N GLU A 166 2.45 -9.20 -7.21
CA GLU A 166 2.07 -7.83 -6.87
C GLU A 166 1.13 -7.79 -5.67
N THR A 167 0.15 -8.70 -5.62
CA THR A 167 -0.79 -8.83 -4.51
C THR A 167 -0.05 -9.17 -3.20
N ILE A 168 0.89 -10.11 -3.24
CA ILE A 168 1.74 -10.48 -2.09
C ILE A 168 2.55 -9.27 -1.60
N ALA A 169 3.20 -8.55 -2.50
CA ALA A 169 3.97 -7.35 -2.16
C ALA A 169 3.08 -6.27 -1.52
N ASN A 170 1.87 -6.07 -2.03
CA ASN A 170 0.90 -5.14 -1.47
C ASN A 170 0.45 -5.57 -0.07
N ILE A 171 0.09 -6.84 0.13
CA ILE A 171 -0.27 -7.40 1.44
C ILE A 171 0.86 -7.16 2.45
N ARG A 172 2.10 -7.51 2.09
CA ARG A 172 3.28 -7.37 2.96
C ARG A 172 3.53 -5.91 3.35
N THR A 173 3.38 -5.00 2.40
CA THR A 173 3.53 -3.55 2.64
C THR A 173 2.43 -3.02 3.56
N LYS A 174 1.18 -3.40 3.33
CA LYS A 174 0.04 -2.95 4.15
C LYS A 174 0.13 -3.51 5.57
N ILE A 175 0.52 -4.77 5.75
CA ILE A 175 0.74 -5.38 7.08
C ILE A 175 1.84 -4.63 7.83
N SER A 176 2.99 -4.42 7.19
CA SER A 176 4.12 -3.69 7.79
C SER A 176 3.68 -2.29 8.24
N SER A 177 3.04 -1.54 7.33
CA SER A 177 2.56 -0.18 7.60
C SER A 177 1.52 -0.13 8.72
N GLN A 178 0.59 -1.10 8.79
CA GLN A 178 -0.41 -1.18 9.85
C GLN A 178 0.23 -1.42 11.22
N ILE A 179 1.16 -2.38 11.29
CA ILE A 179 1.88 -2.72 12.51
C ILE A 179 2.69 -1.51 12.99
N ASP A 180 3.46 -0.88 12.11
CA ASP A 180 4.32 0.26 12.46
C ASP A 180 3.50 1.48 12.90
N ARG A 181 2.42 1.81 12.18
CA ARG A 181 1.52 2.92 12.55
C ARG A 181 0.86 2.70 13.91
N LYS A 182 0.54 1.45 14.27
CA LYS A 182 -0.04 1.10 15.58
C LYS A 182 1.02 1.08 16.69
N ARG A 183 2.28 0.77 16.39
CA ARG A 183 3.40 0.90 17.34
C ARG A 183 3.70 2.37 17.67
N GLU A 184 3.68 3.23 16.66
CA GLU A 184 3.99 4.66 16.79
C GLU A 184 2.90 5.41 17.58
N LYS A 185 1.63 5.03 17.40
CA LYS A 185 0.52 5.46 18.25
C LYS A 185 0.64 4.78 19.62
N ARG A 186 1.52 5.30 20.48
CA ARG A 186 1.78 4.92 21.89
C ARG A 186 0.68 4.04 22.51
N ASN A 187 0.86 2.72 22.44
CA ASN A 187 0.13 1.79 23.30
C ASN A 187 0.97 1.55 24.57
N PRO A 188 0.49 1.92 25.77
CA PRO A 188 1.17 1.58 27.03
C PRO A 188 1.35 0.06 27.20
N ASP A 189 0.47 -0.74 26.60
CA ASP A 189 0.51 -2.21 26.61
C ASP A 189 1.65 -2.82 25.79
N LEU A 190 2.30 -2.06 24.91
CA LEU A 190 3.30 -2.59 23.98
C LEU A 190 4.60 -2.97 24.68
N LYS A 191 4.98 -2.23 25.75
CA LYS A 191 6.11 -2.59 26.62
C LYS A 191 5.80 -3.83 27.45
N GLN A 192 4.60 -3.90 28.02
CA GLN A 192 4.18 -4.99 28.89
C GLN A 192 4.00 -6.31 28.10
N ASN A 193 3.45 -6.24 26.88
CA ASN A 193 3.35 -7.38 25.97
C ASN A 193 4.72 -7.85 25.47
N LEU A 194 5.67 -6.93 25.20
CA LEU A 194 7.05 -7.29 24.85
C LEU A 194 7.79 -8.03 25.98
N GLU A 195 7.58 -7.62 27.23
CA GLU A 195 8.16 -8.30 28.41
C GLU A 195 7.51 -9.66 28.65
N THR A 196 6.18 -9.75 28.56
CA THR A 196 5.43 -11.01 28.73
C THR A 196 5.85 -12.03 27.67
N PHE A 197 6.04 -11.58 26.43
CA PHE A 197 6.43 -12.45 25.31
C PHE A 197 7.90 -12.88 25.37
N ARG A 198 8.81 -12.02 25.84
CA ARG A 198 10.21 -12.41 26.15
C ARG A 198 10.29 -13.50 27.21
N ASN A 199 9.41 -13.46 28.21
CA ASN A 199 9.36 -14.47 29.26
C ASN A 199 8.78 -15.82 28.77
N LEU A 200 7.94 -15.81 27.72
CA LEU A 200 7.39 -17.02 27.10
C LEU A 200 8.39 -17.73 26.17
N LEU A 201 9.28 -16.98 25.50
CA LEU A 201 10.34 -17.54 24.65
C LEU A 201 11.60 -18.00 25.42
N ALA A 202 11.72 -17.65 26.71
CA ALA A 202 12.87 -17.99 27.55
C ALA A 202 12.66 -19.25 28.42
N LYS A 203 11.51 -19.92 28.30
CA LYS A 203 11.22 -21.24 28.88
C LYS A 203 11.24 -22.29 27.78
#